data_AF-A3ZYT1-F1
#
_entry.id   AF-A3ZYT1-F1
#
_cell.length_a   1.000
_cell.length_b   1.000
_cell.length_c   1.000
_cell.angle_alpha   90.00
_cell.angle_beta   90.00
_cell.angle_gamma   90.00
#
_symmetry.space_group_name_H-M   'P 1'
#
loop_
_entity.id
_entity.type
_entity.pdbx_description
1 polymer ?
#
loop_
_entity_poly.entity_id
_entity_poly.type
_entity_poly.pdbx_seq_one_letter_code
_entity_poly.pdbx_strand_id
1 'polypeptide(L)'
;MSRQVDQDDVVSILEYFAELDDPRRHINRKHLLGDLLVICVPAVIAGADGPRSIAIWAEAHVEWLKSRLELPSGVPSHDTIGRLLAQLKPTAFQQCFDEWLTAMRQAATTDDDAREIIAIDGKTLRRSHDRGKGLGPLCLGSAWAVRAGVSLGQMAAADKSNEIVVFPELIEQIDVRKAIVTLDAAGCQRDVAEKIIAGKGDYVLALKANQERLHEQVRDYITTQLENDFAGVKVERHEEEAKGHGRLDKRFYYQVKLPDEVPAGEDWRGLKTIGVAIRISQENGRETCDTRYYISSLKPDAKQFAAAVRGHWGIENSLHWTLDVTFREDESRLRNRIAAENLAWLKRLAVSLIKQHKSKESVVMRRRMAGWNVNFLAEILGLGRS
;
A
#
# COMPACT_ATOMS: atom_id res chain seq x y z
N MET A 1 41.56 10.13 5.26
CA MET A 1 41.27 9.03 6.18
C MET A 1 39.93 8.46 5.77
N SER A 2 39.93 7.26 5.21
CA SER A 2 38.71 6.56 4.78
C SER A 2 37.87 6.29 6.02
N ARG A 3 36.71 6.94 6.14
CA ARG A 3 35.75 6.64 7.20
C ARG A 3 35.20 5.26 6.86
N GLN A 4 35.47 4.28 7.72
CA GLN A 4 34.93 2.94 7.59
C GLN A 4 33.41 3.09 7.76
N VAL A 5 32.66 2.89 6.68
CA VAL A 5 31.18 2.98 6.69
C VAL A 5 30.70 1.75 7.45
N ASP A 6 30.24 1.98 8.69
CA ASP A 6 29.54 0.96 9.45
C ASP A 6 28.17 0.74 8.79
N GLN A 7 27.70 -0.50 8.69
CA GLN A 7 26.43 -0.86 8.03
C GLN A 7 25.18 -0.25 8.70
N ASP A 8 25.36 0.52 9.77
CA ASP A 8 24.36 1.07 10.67
C ASP A 8 24.25 2.62 10.63
N ASP A 9 24.93 3.29 9.68
CA ASP A 9 24.97 4.76 9.57
C ASP A 9 23.94 5.32 8.57
N VAL A 10 23.53 6.59 8.73
CA VAL A 10 22.65 7.33 7.78
C VAL A 10 23.23 7.36 6.37
N VAL A 11 24.56 7.21 6.27
CA VAL A 11 25.29 7.02 5.03
C VAL A 11 24.69 5.87 4.20
N SER A 12 24.24 4.78 4.83
CA SER A 12 23.56 3.67 4.14
C SER A 12 22.23 4.08 3.50
N ILE A 13 21.49 5.03 4.10
CA ILE A 13 20.23 5.55 3.53
C ILE A 13 20.52 6.44 2.33
N LEU A 14 21.58 7.24 2.39
CA LEU A 14 22.00 8.14 1.29
C LEU A 14 22.38 7.36 0.03
N GLU A 15 22.94 6.16 0.17
CA GLU A 15 23.32 5.29 -0.97
C GLU A 15 22.12 4.96 -1.86
N TYR A 16 20.94 4.71 -1.29
CA TYR A 16 19.72 4.43 -2.07
C TYR A 16 19.19 5.64 -2.85
N PHE A 17 19.67 6.86 -2.54
CA PHE A 17 19.31 8.08 -3.28
C PHE A 17 20.45 8.62 -4.14
N ALA A 18 21.60 7.95 -4.18
CA ALA A 18 22.79 8.46 -4.86
C ALA A 18 22.58 8.62 -6.37
N GLU A 19 21.85 7.68 -6.97
CA GLU A 19 21.54 7.67 -8.41
C GLU A 19 20.31 8.52 -8.77
N LEU A 20 19.66 9.16 -7.78
CA LEU A 20 18.49 9.98 -8.06
C LEU A 20 18.93 11.32 -8.66
N ASP A 21 18.51 11.57 -9.91
CA ASP A 21 18.69 12.86 -10.59
C ASP A 21 18.20 14.01 -9.70
N ASP A 22 19.04 15.02 -9.47
CA ASP A 22 18.63 16.26 -8.81
C ASP A 22 17.85 17.15 -9.78
N PRO A 23 16.51 17.24 -9.66
CA PRO A 23 15.70 17.98 -10.62
C PRO A 23 15.75 19.49 -10.38
N ARG A 24 16.41 19.92 -9.30
CA ARG A 24 16.46 21.33 -8.90
C ARG A 24 17.41 22.11 -9.79
N ARG A 25 17.06 23.37 -10.04
CA ARG A 25 17.91 24.30 -10.80
C ARG A 25 19.30 24.40 -10.14
N HIS A 26 20.36 24.36 -10.96
CA HIS A 26 21.74 24.52 -10.51
C HIS A 26 22.00 25.89 -9.83
N ILE A 27 21.21 26.91 -10.16
CA ILE A 27 21.30 28.24 -9.57
C ILE A 27 20.72 28.24 -8.15
N ASN A 28 21.47 28.77 -7.19
CA ASN A 28 21.10 28.83 -5.77
C ASN A 28 20.81 27.45 -5.14
N ARG A 29 21.40 26.39 -5.70
CA ARG A 29 21.37 25.05 -5.10
C ARG A 29 22.37 24.98 -3.95
N LYS A 30 21.88 25.24 -2.74
CA LYS A 30 22.67 25.31 -1.50
C LYS A 30 22.72 24.01 -0.70
N HIS A 31 21.72 23.15 -0.87
CA HIS A 31 21.57 21.91 -0.09
C HIS A 31 21.76 20.69 -0.98
N LEU A 32 22.45 19.67 -0.46
CA LEU A 32 22.62 18.38 -1.13
C LEU A 32 21.26 17.68 -1.27
N LEU A 33 21.05 16.94 -2.36
CA LEU A 33 19.78 16.24 -2.59
C LEU A 33 19.53 15.19 -1.52
N GLY A 34 20.54 14.34 -1.27
CA GLY A 34 20.48 13.30 -0.25
C GLY A 34 20.11 13.85 1.13
N ASP A 35 20.75 14.92 1.59
CA ASP A 35 20.42 15.60 2.85
C ASP A 35 18.93 15.97 2.92
N LEU A 36 18.37 16.54 1.85
CA LEU A 36 16.95 16.93 1.86
C LEU A 36 16.02 15.73 1.96
N LEU A 37 16.32 14.64 1.24
CA LEU A 37 15.51 13.42 1.25
C LEU A 37 15.56 12.75 2.62
N VAL A 38 16.76 12.62 3.19
CA VAL A 38 16.98 12.08 4.53
C VAL A 38 16.39 12.96 5.61
N ILE A 39 16.20 14.27 5.41
CA ILE A 39 15.44 15.09 6.36
C ILE A 39 13.93 14.80 6.26
N CYS A 40 13.40 14.60 5.05
CA CYS A 40 11.97 14.41 4.85
C CYS A 40 11.44 13.13 5.51
N VAL A 41 12.15 12.01 5.40
CA VAL A 41 11.72 10.71 5.95
C VAL A 41 11.50 10.72 7.48
N PRO A 42 12.52 10.98 8.32
CA PRO A 42 12.39 11.07 9.77
C PRO A 42 11.41 12.15 10.21
N ALA A 43 11.40 13.31 9.55
CA ALA A 43 10.44 14.35 9.86
C ALA A 43 9.00 13.85 9.68
N VAL A 44 8.73 13.19 8.55
CA VAL A 44 7.42 12.61 8.28
C VAL A 44 7.12 11.51 9.28
N ILE A 45 8.05 10.61 9.63
CA ILE A 45 7.86 9.59 10.69
C ILE A 45 7.51 10.25 12.04
N ALA A 46 8.14 11.37 12.38
CA ALA A 46 8.00 12.08 13.65
C ALA A 46 6.77 13.00 13.74
N GLY A 47 5.92 13.08 12.71
CA GLY A 47 4.69 13.89 12.76
C GLY A 47 4.63 15.06 11.79
N ALA A 48 5.65 15.30 10.96
CA ALA A 48 5.60 16.37 9.98
C ALA A 48 4.72 16.01 8.78
N ASP A 49 3.73 16.84 8.48
CA ASP A 49 2.70 16.56 7.47
C ASP A 49 2.81 17.42 6.21
N GLY A 50 3.95 18.10 6.01
CA GLY A 50 4.23 18.92 4.83
C GLY A 50 5.47 19.81 4.97
N PRO A 51 5.81 20.60 3.93
CA PRO A 51 7.09 21.32 3.86
C PRO A 51 7.39 22.22 5.07
N ARG A 52 6.38 22.93 5.59
CA ARG A 52 6.54 23.81 6.75
C ARG A 52 6.90 23.04 8.02
N SER A 53 6.16 21.98 8.33
CA SER A 53 6.45 21.15 9.50
C SER A 53 7.74 20.36 9.37
N ILE A 54 8.13 19.96 8.15
CA ILE A 54 9.42 19.29 7.91
C ILE A 54 10.57 20.27 8.22
N ALA A 55 10.48 21.52 7.75
CA ALA A 55 11.50 22.54 8.06
C ALA A 55 11.60 22.82 9.56
N ILE A 56 10.46 23.00 10.25
CA ILE A 56 10.42 23.22 11.70
C ILE A 56 11.02 22.03 12.46
N TRP A 57 10.69 20.80 12.05
CA TRP A 57 11.28 19.61 12.64
C TRP A 57 12.79 19.56 12.44
N ALA A 58 13.28 19.91 11.25
CA ALA A 58 14.71 19.94 10.95
C ALA A 58 15.45 20.98 11.81
N GLU A 59 14.88 22.17 11.97
CA GLU A 59 15.43 23.22 12.86
C GLU A 59 15.51 22.74 14.32
N ALA A 60 14.46 22.06 14.82
CA ALA A 60 14.42 21.54 16.17
C ALA A 60 15.43 20.39 16.42
N HIS A 61 15.86 19.70 15.36
CA HIS A 61 16.77 18.54 15.44
C HIS A 61 18.11 18.79 14.73
N VAL A 62 18.51 20.06 14.59
CA VAL A 62 19.70 20.46 13.83
C VAL A 62 20.99 19.75 14.28
N GLU A 63 21.20 19.57 15.59
CA GLU A 63 22.40 18.91 16.11
C GLU A 63 22.40 17.39 15.83
N TRP A 64 21.23 16.76 15.84
CA TRP A 64 21.08 15.35 15.46
C TRP A 64 21.34 15.17 13.96
N LEU A 65 20.87 16.11 13.12
CA LEU A 65 21.11 16.09 11.68
C LEU A 65 22.58 16.38 11.33
N LYS A 66 23.22 17.38 11.96
CA LYS A 66 24.65 17.69 11.73
C LYS A 66 25.60 16.55 12.09
N SER A 67 25.23 15.69 13.04
CA SER A 67 26.08 14.54 13.40
C SER A 67 26.03 13.42 12.35
N ARG A 68 25.07 13.47 11.41
CA ARG A 68 24.77 12.40 10.42
C ARG A 68 24.84 12.86 8.96
N LEU A 69 24.67 14.15 8.70
CA LEU A 69 24.60 14.76 7.36
C LEU A 69 25.62 15.88 7.22
N GLU A 70 26.02 16.18 5.99
CA GLU A 70 27.00 17.24 5.72
C GLU A 70 26.43 18.65 5.96
N LEU A 71 25.19 18.90 5.52
CA LEU A 71 24.46 20.17 5.69
C LEU A 71 25.33 21.41 5.37
N PRO A 72 25.91 21.53 4.16
CA PRO A 72 26.86 22.59 3.82
C PRO A 72 26.29 24.01 3.95
N SER A 73 24.97 24.14 3.93
CA SER A 73 24.24 25.41 4.13
C SER A 73 23.24 25.33 5.29
N GLY A 74 23.45 24.41 6.24
CA GLY A 74 22.52 24.15 7.33
C GLY A 74 21.22 23.48 6.88
N VAL A 75 20.22 23.51 7.76
CA VAL A 75 18.90 22.92 7.50
C VAL A 75 18.11 23.73 6.47
N PRO A 76 17.30 23.07 5.62
CA PRO A 76 16.57 23.72 4.55
C PRO A 76 15.33 24.46 5.05
N SER A 77 14.99 25.55 4.35
CA SER A 77 13.70 26.23 4.55
C SER A 77 12.54 25.41 3.97
N HIS A 78 11.32 25.75 4.41
CA HIS A 78 10.10 25.13 3.89
C HIS A 78 9.91 25.34 2.38
N ASP A 79 10.36 26.47 1.81
CA ASP A 79 10.34 26.72 0.37
C ASP A 79 11.28 25.78 -0.40
N THR A 80 12.40 25.40 0.21
CA THR A 80 13.35 24.46 -0.39
C THR A 80 12.76 23.05 -0.42
N ILE A 81 12.15 22.61 0.68
CA ILE A 81 11.45 21.32 0.74
C ILE A 81 10.25 21.29 -0.22
N GLY A 82 9.46 22.37 -0.25
CA GLY A 82 8.30 22.46 -1.15
C GLY A 82 8.69 22.38 -2.63
N ARG A 83 9.76 23.07 -3.03
CA ARG A 83 10.29 23.00 -4.40
C ARG A 83 10.85 21.63 -4.75
N LEU A 84 11.57 20.99 -3.82
CA LEU A 84 12.06 19.62 -4.00
C LEU A 84 10.90 18.67 -4.30
N LEU A 85 9.91 18.59 -3.41
CA LEU A 85 8.77 17.68 -3.57
C LEU A 85 7.99 17.95 -4.86
N ALA A 86 7.92 19.21 -5.31
CA ALA A 86 7.24 19.57 -6.55
C ALA A 86 8.01 19.23 -7.84
N GLN A 87 9.28 18.85 -7.74
CA GLN A 87 10.18 18.62 -8.89
C GLN A 87 10.70 17.18 -8.96
N LEU A 88 10.69 16.44 -7.85
CA LEU A 88 11.07 15.03 -7.81
C LEU A 88 10.15 14.21 -8.72
N LYS A 89 10.76 13.42 -9.62
CA LYS A 89 10.04 12.46 -10.46
C LYS A 89 9.49 11.35 -9.55
N PRO A 90 8.15 11.18 -9.44
CA PRO A 90 7.57 10.24 -8.48
C PRO A 90 8.05 8.80 -8.67
N THR A 91 8.13 8.31 -9.91
CA THR A 91 8.56 6.94 -10.20
C THR A 91 10.00 6.65 -9.78
N ALA A 92 10.94 7.53 -10.13
CA ALA A 92 12.33 7.39 -9.71
C ALA A 92 12.48 7.48 -8.18
N PHE A 93 11.71 8.38 -7.54
CA PHE A 93 11.72 8.48 -6.08
C PHE A 93 11.17 7.22 -5.41
N GLN A 94 10.11 6.62 -5.95
CA GLN A 94 9.55 5.36 -5.46
C GLN A 94 10.57 4.21 -5.50
N GLN A 95 11.27 4.06 -6.63
CA GLN A 95 12.28 3.02 -6.84
C GLN A 95 13.39 3.04 -5.78
N CYS A 96 13.92 4.23 -5.43
CA CYS A 96 14.92 4.38 -4.37
C CYS A 96 14.46 3.77 -3.03
N PHE A 97 13.18 3.94 -2.68
CA PHE A 97 12.64 3.39 -1.45
C PHE A 97 12.34 1.89 -1.53
N ASP A 98 11.93 1.41 -2.69
CA ASP A 98 11.68 -0.02 -2.89
C ASP A 98 12.98 -0.81 -2.73
N GLU A 99 14.09 -0.30 -3.25
CA GLU A 99 15.43 -0.85 -3.04
C GLU A 99 15.80 -0.86 -1.55
N TRP A 100 15.61 0.26 -0.86
CA TRP A 100 15.90 0.37 0.58
C TRP A 100 15.05 -0.60 1.43
N LEU A 101 13.73 -0.62 1.23
CA LEU A 101 12.82 -1.51 1.94
C LEU A 101 13.11 -2.99 1.65
N THR A 102 13.49 -3.32 0.41
CA THR A 102 13.88 -4.67 0.02
C THR A 102 15.13 -5.12 0.77
N ALA A 103 16.16 -4.26 0.85
CA ALA A 103 17.38 -4.54 1.59
C ALA A 103 17.11 -4.76 3.09
N MET A 104 16.28 -3.91 3.71
CA MET A 104 15.88 -4.07 5.12
C MET A 104 15.14 -5.40 5.38
N ARG A 105 14.35 -5.88 4.42
CA ARG A 105 13.56 -7.11 4.55
C ARG A 105 14.34 -8.38 4.28
N GLN A 106 15.32 -8.36 3.38
CA GLN A 106 16.20 -9.52 3.14
C GLN A 106 17.02 -9.86 4.40
N ALA A 107 17.30 -8.88 5.25
CA ALA A 107 17.90 -9.09 6.58
C ALA A 107 16.93 -9.70 7.62
N ALA A 108 15.62 -9.74 7.33
CA ALA A 108 14.55 -10.20 8.20
C ALA A 108 13.77 -11.38 7.55
N THR A 109 14.45 -12.47 7.21
CA THR A 109 13.79 -13.69 6.72
C THR A 109 13.05 -14.41 7.85
N THR A 110 11.74 -14.57 7.70
CA THR A 110 10.94 -15.52 8.50
C THR A 110 10.44 -16.63 7.59
N ASP A 111 10.59 -17.88 8.05
CA ASP A 111 10.08 -19.14 7.46
C ASP A 111 8.53 -19.19 7.49
N ASP A 112 7.85 -18.31 6.75
CA ASP A 112 6.43 -18.51 6.46
C ASP A 112 6.28 -18.95 5.00
N ASP A 113 5.94 -20.21 4.79
CA ASP A 113 5.64 -20.82 3.48
C ASP A 113 4.42 -20.17 2.78
N ALA A 114 3.71 -19.30 3.48
CA ALA A 114 2.49 -18.71 2.98
C ALA A 114 2.76 -17.54 2.03
N ARG A 115 2.16 -17.62 0.84
CA ARG A 115 2.27 -16.61 -0.23
C ARG A 115 1.88 -15.21 0.26
N GLU A 116 2.67 -14.22 -0.15
CA GLU A 116 2.33 -12.81 0.05
C GLU A 116 1.03 -12.45 -0.67
N ILE A 117 0.24 -11.58 -0.05
CA ILE A 117 -0.98 -11.01 -0.61
C ILE A 117 -0.69 -9.55 -0.93
N ILE A 118 -0.84 -9.16 -2.19
CA ILE A 118 -0.71 -7.78 -2.62
C ILE A 118 -2.11 -7.23 -2.84
N ALA A 119 -2.56 -6.33 -1.97
CA ALA A 119 -3.82 -5.63 -2.14
C ALA A 119 -3.58 -4.36 -2.95
N ILE A 120 -4.35 -4.17 -4.01
CA ILE A 120 -4.35 -2.94 -4.81
C ILE A 120 -5.71 -2.28 -4.70
N ASP A 121 -5.70 -0.99 -4.36
CA ASP A 121 -6.91 -0.19 -4.15
C ASP A 121 -6.66 1.29 -4.44
N GLY A 122 -7.74 2.02 -4.71
CA GLY A 122 -7.74 3.45 -4.96
C GLY A 122 -7.77 4.26 -3.65
N LYS A 123 -7.04 5.38 -3.60
CA LYS A 123 -7.09 6.34 -2.50
C LYS A 123 -7.21 7.77 -3.02
N THR A 124 -8.27 8.46 -2.60
CA THR A 124 -8.48 9.89 -2.90
C THR A 124 -7.91 10.78 -1.78
N LEU A 125 -7.06 11.74 -2.12
CA LEU A 125 -6.53 12.75 -1.19
C LEU A 125 -7.51 13.94 -1.14
N ARG A 126 -8.51 13.87 -0.26
CA ARG A 126 -9.73 14.70 -0.33
C ARG A 126 -9.51 16.21 -0.46
N ARG A 127 -8.49 16.78 0.19
CA ARG A 127 -8.23 18.23 0.22
C ARG A 127 -7.08 18.71 -0.69
N SER A 128 -6.58 17.84 -1.56
CA SER A 128 -5.52 18.15 -2.55
C SER A 128 -6.02 18.84 -3.83
N HIS A 129 -7.30 19.18 -3.91
CA HIS A 129 -7.90 19.84 -5.07
C HIS A 129 -7.35 21.25 -5.28
N ASP A 130 -7.29 21.68 -6.55
CA ASP A 130 -6.90 23.04 -6.94
C ASP A 130 -7.99 23.65 -7.83
N ARG A 131 -8.97 24.31 -7.19
CA ARG A 131 -10.07 24.98 -7.90
C ARG A 131 -9.58 26.09 -8.83
N GLY A 132 -8.43 26.71 -8.53
CA GLY A 132 -7.85 27.75 -9.39
C GLY A 132 -7.35 27.19 -10.72
N LYS A 133 -7.03 25.90 -10.79
CA LYS A 133 -6.60 25.18 -12.00
C LYS A 133 -7.66 24.20 -12.53
N GLY A 134 -8.87 24.21 -11.97
CA GLY A 134 -9.94 23.28 -12.34
C GLY A 134 -9.65 21.82 -11.95
N LEU A 135 -8.72 21.56 -11.03
CA LEU A 135 -8.31 20.22 -10.65
C LEU A 135 -9.10 19.73 -9.43
N GLY A 136 -9.76 18.56 -9.57
CA GLY A 136 -10.39 17.84 -8.45
C GLY A 136 -9.37 17.26 -7.47
N PRO A 137 -9.79 16.52 -6.43
CA PRO A 137 -8.89 15.79 -5.54
C PRO A 137 -7.98 14.82 -6.32
N LEU A 138 -6.72 14.70 -5.92
CA LEU A 138 -5.79 13.70 -6.47
C LEU A 138 -6.24 12.31 -6.04
N CYS A 139 -6.26 11.37 -6.97
CA CYS A 139 -6.52 9.96 -6.72
C CYS A 139 -5.26 9.16 -7.01
N LEU A 140 -4.96 8.18 -6.16
CA LEU A 140 -3.78 7.31 -6.27
C LEU A 140 -4.23 5.85 -6.29
N GLY A 141 -3.73 5.04 -7.23
CA GLY A 141 -3.70 3.59 -7.03
C GLY A 141 -2.58 3.24 -6.06
N SER A 142 -2.83 2.39 -5.08
CA SER A 142 -1.83 1.99 -4.07
C SER A 142 -1.68 0.47 -4.05
N ALA A 143 -0.45 -0.02 -4.03
CA ALA A 143 -0.13 -1.44 -3.86
C ALA A 143 0.44 -1.70 -2.47
N TRP A 144 -0.14 -2.66 -1.75
CA TRP A 144 0.17 -2.96 -0.36
C TRP A 144 0.44 -4.45 -0.16
N ALA A 145 1.65 -4.79 0.27
CA ALA A 145 2.00 -6.14 0.72
C ALA A 145 1.40 -6.37 2.12
N VAL A 146 0.34 -7.15 2.19
CA VAL A 146 -0.51 -7.27 3.38
C VAL A 146 0.22 -7.91 4.54
N ARG A 147 0.95 -9.01 4.30
CA ARG A 147 1.66 -9.73 5.36
C ARG A 147 2.91 -8.98 5.79
N ALA A 148 3.70 -8.50 4.83
CA ALA A 148 4.88 -7.72 5.10
C ALA A 148 4.57 -6.37 5.76
N GLY A 149 3.38 -5.82 5.51
CA GLY A 149 2.98 -4.51 6.02
C GLY A 149 3.80 -3.38 5.40
N VAL A 150 4.07 -3.45 4.09
CA VAL A 150 4.81 -2.44 3.34
C VAL A 150 4.09 -2.02 2.06
N SER A 151 4.25 -0.75 1.69
CA SER A 151 3.82 -0.25 0.39
C SER A 151 4.81 -0.70 -0.67
N LEU A 152 4.30 -1.20 -1.80
CA LEU A 152 5.11 -1.65 -2.94
C LEU A 152 5.12 -0.65 -4.09
N GLY A 153 4.18 0.30 -4.10
CA GLY A 153 4.10 1.31 -5.14
C GLY A 153 2.81 2.11 -5.04
N GLN A 154 2.80 3.25 -5.73
CA GLN A 154 1.62 4.07 -5.96
C GLN A 154 1.67 4.72 -7.34
N MET A 155 0.50 5.07 -7.87
CA MET A 155 0.40 5.77 -9.14
C MET A 155 -0.73 6.80 -9.11
N ALA A 156 -0.43 8.03 -9.54
CA ALA A 156 -1.43 9.07 -9.68
C ALA A 156 -2.37 8.84 -10.86
N ALA A 157 -3.67 8.81 -10.57
CA ALA A 157 -4.71 8.90 -11.58
C ALA A 157 -5.06 10.38 -11.85
N ALA A 158 -5.41 10.70 -13.09
CA ALA A 158 -5.79 12.07 -13.49
C ALA A 158 -7.01 12.59 -12.69
N ASP A 159 -7.96 11.69 -12.41
CA ASP A 159 -9.13 11.92 -11.57
C ASP A 159 -9.64 10.57 -11.02
N LYS A 160 -10.74 10.59 -10.24
CA LYS A 160 -11.30 9.40 -9.60
C LYS A 160 -11.85 8.37 -10.61
N SER A 161 -12.46 8.83 -11.71
CA SER A 161 -12.95 7.92 -12.76
C SER A 161 -11.82 7.13 -13.43
N ASN A 162 -10.59 7.63 -13.34
CA ASN A 162 -9.42 7.04 -13.96
C ASN A 162 -8.58 6.15 -13.01
N GLU A 163 -9.05 5.86 -11.78
CA GLU A 163 -8.29 5.02 -10.84
C GLU A 163 -8.12 3.58 -11.34
N ILE A 164 -9.10 3.06 -12.09
CA ILE A 164 -9.03 1.72 -12.68
C ILE A 164 -7.91 1.65 -13.73
N VAL A 165 -7.67 2.74 -14.45
CA VAL A 165 -6.72 2.81 -15.58
C VAL A 165 -5.27 2.70 -15.11
N VAL A 166 -4.98 3.08 -13.86
CA VAL A 166 -3.60 3.05 -13.33
C VAL A 166 -3.20 1.69 -12.76
N PHE A 167 -4.15 0.79 -12.48
CA PHE A 167 -3.82 -0.51 -11.88
C PHE A 167 -2.96 -1.41 -12.76
N PRO A 168 -3.21 -1.57 -14.08
CA PRO A 168 -2.36 -2.37 -14.95
C PRO A 168 -0.90 -1.89 -14.95
N GLU A 169 -0.68 -0.58 -15.07
CA GLU A 169 0.67 0.00 -15.08
C GLU A 169 1.35 -0.13 -13.71
N LEU A 170 0.61 0.06 -12.61
CA LEU A 170 1.12 -0.15 -11.26
C LEU A 170 1.55 -1.62 -11.03
N ILE A 171 0.81 -2.59 -11.58
CA ILE A 171 1.16 -4.01 -11.49
C ILE A 171 2.47 -4.32 -12.22
N GLU A 172 2.75 -3.66 -13.34
CA GLU A 172 4.01 -3.83 -14.08
C GLU A 172 5.22 -3.25 -13.35
N GLN A 173 5.00 -2.29 -12.44
CA GLN A 173 6.07 -1.64 -11.67
C GLN A 173 6.46 -2.39 -10.40
N ILE A 174 5.67 -3.38 -9.97
CA ILE A 174 5.89 -4.11 -8.72
C ILE A 174 6.15 -5.60 -8.96
N ASP A 175 6.90 -6.24 -8.08
CA ASP A 175 7.14 -7.69 -8.15
C ASP A 175 5.93 -8.49 -7.64
N VAL A 176 5.11 -9.00 -8.55
CA VAL A 176 3.96 -9.86 -8.24
C VAL A 176 4.28 -11.36 -8.30
N ARG A 177 5.54 -11.76 -8.56
CA ARG A 177 5.90 -13.18 -8.74
C ARG A 177 5.55 -13.98 -7.50
N LYS A 178 4.82 -15.09 -7.69
CA LYS A 178 4.34 -15.97 -6.60
C LYS A 178 3.43 -15.29 -5.56
N ALA A 179 3.06 -14.02 -5.73
CA ALA A 179 2.11 -13.34 -4.86
C ALA A 179 0.66 -13.65 -5.27
N ILE A 180 -0.29 -13.33 -4.39
CA ILE A 180 -1.73 -13.31 -4.70
C ILE A 180 -2.17 -11.84 -4.72
N VAL A 181 -2.48 -11.33 -5.89
CA VAL A 181 -2.92 -9.94 -6.09
C VAL A 181 -4.44 -9.86 -5.91
N THR A 182 -4.90 -8.88 -5.14
CA THR A 182 -6.33 -8.70 -4.84
C THR A 182 -6.77 -7.30 -5.19
N LEU A 183 -7.90 -7.18 -5.87
CA LEU A 183 -8.54 -5.92 -6.19
C LEU A 183 -10.03 -5.99 -5.87
N ASP A 184 -10.60 -4.82 -5.65
CA ASP A 184 -12.01 -4.63 -5.45
C ASP A 184 -12.79 -4.84 -6.78
N ALA A 185 -14.09 -4.54 -6.75
CA ALA A 185 -14.91 -4.71 -7.94
C ALA A 185 -14.47 -3.77 -9.07
N ALA A 186 -14.09 -2.52 -8.77
CA ALA A 186 -13.68 -1.57 -9.80
C ALA A 186 -12.42 -2.05 -10.55
N GLY A 187 -11.44 -2.59 -9.81
CA GLY A 187 -10.23 -3.18 -10.38
C GLY A 187 -10.39 -4.57 -11.01
N CYS A 188 -11.58 -5.17 -10.98
CA CYS A 188 -11.86 -6.45 -11.63
C CYS A 188 -11.96 -6.29 -13.16
N GLN A 189 -10.81 -6.26 -13.82
CA GLN A 189 -10.65 -6.04 -15.26
C GLN A 189 -9.78 -7.13 -15.90
N ARG A 190 -10.01 -7.40 -17.19
CA ARG A 190 -9.31 -8.46 -17.93
C ARG A 190 -7.82 -8.16 -18.12
N ASP A 191 -7.48 -6.89 -18.37
CA ASP A 191 -6.10 -6.44 -18.53
C ASP A 191 -5.30 -6.61 -17.21
N VAL A 192 -5.91 -6.29 -16.08
CA VAL A 192 -5.36 -6.51 -14.73
C VAL A 192 -5.04 -7.98 -14.53
N ALA A 193 -6.00 -8.88 -14.82
CA ALA A 193 -5.77 -10.32 -14.74
C ALA A 193 -4.62 -10.78 -15.67
N GLU A 194 -4.57 -10.27 -16.90
CA GLU A 194 -3.51 -10.57 -17.85
C GLU A 194 -2.13 -10.13 -17.34
N LYS A 195 -1.98 -8.89 -16.86
CA LYS A 195 -0.71 -8.37 -16.32
C LYS A 195 -0.24 -9.16 -15.10
N ILE A 196 -1.15 -9.54 -14.19
CA ILE A 196 -0.80 -10.34 -13.01
C ILE A 196 -0.25 -11.71 -13.43
N ILE A 197 -0.93 -12.39 -14.36
CA ILE A 197 -0.49 -13.71 -14.86
C ILE A 197 0.82 -13.60 -15.64
N ALA A 198 0.98 -12.56 -16.47
CA ALA A 198 2.24 -12.30 -17.18
C ALA A 198 3.41 -12.06 -16.20
N GLY A 199 3.15 -11.37 -15.09
CA GLY A 199 4.07 -11.19 -13.97
C GLY A 199 4.30 -12.43 -13.10
N LYS A 200 3.71 -13.59 -13.45
CA LYS A 200 3.78 -14.85 -12.69
C LYS A 200 3.21 -14.76 -11.27
N GLY A 201 2.25 -13.85 -11.07
CA GLY A 201 1.39 -13.83 -9.88
C GLY A 201 0.13 -14.67 -10.08
N ASP A 202 -0.65 -14.78 -9.02
CA ASP A 202 -2.06 -15.20 -9.09
C ASP A 202 -2.97 -14.08 -8.63
N TYR A 203 -4.26 -14.15 -8.92
CA TYR A 203 -5.22 -13.14 -8.50
C TYR A 203 -6.45 -13.71 -7.80
N VAL A 204 -7.07 -12.87 -6.96
CA VAL A 204 -8.44 -13.00 -6.48
C VAL A 204 -9.12 -11.64 -6.62
N LEU A 205 -10.05 -11.51 -7.57
CA LEU A 205 -10.70 -10.24 -7.90
C LEU A 205 -12.17 -10.28 -7.48
N ALA A 206 -12.64 -9.22 -6.81
CA ALA A 206 -14.06 -9.13 -6.45
C ALA A 206 -14.92 -8.93 -7.70
N LEU A 207 -15.98 -9.71 -7.84
CA LEU A 207 -16.86 -9.70 -9.00
C LEU A 207 -18.19 -9.04 -8.66
N LYS A 208 -18.59 -8.04 -9.46
CA LYS A 208 -19.89 -7.35 -9.39
C LYS A 208 -20.42 -7.02 -10.79
N ALA A 209 -21.50 -6.25 -10.85
CA ALA A 209 -22.18 -5.84 -12.07
C ALA A 209 -21.32 -5.06 -13.08
N ASN A 210 -20.12 -4.58 -12.73
CA ASN A 210 -19.20 -4.00 -13.72
C ASN A 210 -18.67 -5.03 -14.73
N GLN A 211 -18.82 -6.32 -14.44
CA GLN A 211 -18.58 -7.43 -15.36
C GLN A 211 -19.88 -8.24 -15.53
N GLU A 212 -20.96 -7.55 -15.91
CA GLU A 212 -22.37 -8.01 -15.86
C GLU A 212 -22.56 -9.48 -16.28
N ARG A 213 -22.19 -9.84 -17.52
CA ARG A 213 -22.37 -11.20 -18.05
C ARG A 213 -21.69 -12.26 -17.17
N LEU A 214 -20.45 -12.03 -16.75
CA LEU A 214 -19.72 -12.98 -15.91
C LEU A 214 -20.32 -13.03 -14.50
N HIS A 215 -20.67 -11.87 -13.94
CA HIS A 215 -21.27 -11.77 -12.61
C HIS A 215 -22.61 -12.50 -12.52
N GLU A 216 -23.48 -12.35 -13.51
CA GLU A 216 -24.77 -13.06 -13.55
C GLU A 216 -24.56 -14.57 -13.63
N GLN A 217 -23.71 -15.06 -14.54
CA GLN A 217 -23.42 -16.49 -14.67
C GLN A 217 -22.84 -17.08 -13.37
N VAL A 218 -21.87 -16.40 -12.75
CA VAL A 218 -21.28 -16.84 -11.48
C VAL A 218 -22.30 -16.82 -10.35
N ARG A 219 -23.08 -15.75 -10.22
CA ARG A 219 -24.12 -15.63 -9.19
C ARG A 219 -25.14 -16.76 -9.33
N ASP A 220 -25.69 -16.94 -10.52
CA ASP A 220 -26.75 -17.90 -10.77
C ASP A 220 -26.25 -19.33 -10.53
N TYR A 221 -25.05 -19.67 -11.03
CA TYR A 221 -24.41 -20.94 -10.75
C TYR A 221 -24.23 -21.18 -9.25
N ILE A 222 -23.61 -20.23 -8.53
CA ILE A 222 -23.34 -20.38 -7.10
C ILE A 222 -24.64 -20.46 -6.29
N THR A 223 -25.67 -19.69 -6.63
CA THR A 223 -26.98 -19.75 -5.98
C THR A 223 -27.58 -21.15 -6.12
N THR A 224 -27.61 -21.72 -7.33
CA THR A 224 -28.10 -23.10 -7.55
C THR A 224 -27.30 -24.13 -6.76
N GLN A 225 -25.96 -23.99 -6.68
CA GLN A 225 -25.15 -24.91 -5.89
C GLN A 225 -25.32 -24.72 -4.36
N LEU A 226 -25.62 -23.51 -3.88
CA LEU A 226 -25.90 -23.29 -2.47
C LEU A 226 -27.24 -23.92 -2.05
N GLU A 227 -28.27 -23.83 -2.90
CA GLU A 227 -29.60 -24.41 -2.62
C GLU A 227 -29.58 -25.93 -2.46
N ASN A 228 -28.62 -26.61 -3.11
CA ASN A 228 -28.45 -28.07 -3.03
C ASN A 228 -27.22 -28.51 -2.19
N ASP A 229 -26.63 -27.60 -1.42
CA ASP A 229 -25.39 -27.81 -0.65
C ASP A 229 -24.24 -28.47 -1.46
N PHE A 230 -24.09 -28.04 -2.72
CA PHE A 230 -23.09 -28.51 -3.67
C PHE A 230 -23.12 -30.03 -3.89
N ALA A 231 -24.29 -30.68 -3.75
CA ALA A 231 -24.42 -32.14 -3.77
C ALA A 231 -23.87 -32.83 -5.05
N GLY A 232 -23.68 -32.09 -6.15
CA GLY A 232 -23.12 -32.59 -7.41
C GLY A 232 -21.77 -32.00 -7.80
N VAL A 233 -21.17 -31.12 -6.99
CA VAL A 233 -19.97 -30.35 -7.36
C VAL A 233 -18.92 -30.46 -6.27
N LYS A 234 -17.66 -30.71 -6.67
CA LYS A 234 -16.55 -30.65 -5.72
C LYS A 234 -16.29 -29.20 -5.32
N VAL A 235 -16.56 -28.89 -4.06
CA VAL A 235 -16.36 -27.57 -3.44
C VAL A 235 -15.32 -27.64 -2.32
N GLU A 236 -14.44 -26.65 -2.26
CA GLU A 236 -13.60 -26.39 -1.10
C GLU A 236 -14.34 -25.41 -0.18
N ARG A 237 -14.32 -25.67 1.13
CA ARG A 237 -15.05 -24.91 2.15
C ARG A 237 -14.10 -24.44 3.25
N HIS A 238 -14.28 -23.20 3.71
CA HIS A 238 -13.60 -22.68 4.91
C HIS A 238 -14.55 -21.78 5.68
N GLU A 239 -14.51 -21.85 7.01
CA GLU A 239 -15.37 -21.07 7.90
C GLU A 239 -14.54 -20.35 8.96
N GLU A 240 -14.94 -19.13 9.29
CA GLU A 240 -14.37 -18.35 10.38
C GLU A 240 -15.46 -17.72 11.24
N GLU A 241 -15.29 -17.78 12.56
CA GLU A 241 -16.10 -17.05 13.51
C GLU A 241 -15.25 -16.01 14.24
N ALA A 242 -15.74 -14.77 14.35
CA ALA A 242 -15.10 -13.70 15.11
C ALA A 242 -16.10 -12.99 16.01
N LYS A 243 -15.76 -12.81 17.29
CA LYS A 243 -16.52 -12.02 18.27
C LYS A 243 -15.73 -10.77 18.65
N GLY A 244 -16.34 -9.60 18.53
CA GLY A 244 -15.69 -8.33 18.89
C GLY A 244 -16.66 -7.16 18.93
N HIS A 245 -16.46 -6.24 19.89
CA HIS A 245 -17.27 -5.01 20.05
C HIS A 245 -18.79 -5.23 20.07
N GLY A 246 -19.26 -6.34 20.66
CA GLY A 246 -20.70 -6.67 20.72
C GLY A 246 -21.26 -7.31 19.43
N ARG A 247 -20.40 -7.59 18.45
CA ARG A 247 -20.77 -8.20 17.17
C ARG A 247 -20.22 -9.63 17.05
N LEU A 248 -21.04 -10.53 16.53
CA LEU A 248 -20.65 -11.88 16.13
C LEU A 248 -20.67 -11.95 14.59
N ASP A 249 -19.50 -12.13 13.99
CA ASP A 249 -19.33 -12.29 12.55
C ASP A 249 -18.98 -13.75 12.23
N LYS A 250 -19.87 -14.45 11.52
CA LYS A 250 -19.60 -15.74 10.88
C LYS A 250 -19.31 -15.52 9.40
N ARG A 251 -18.27 -16.16 8.88
CA ARG A 251 -17.85 -16.04 7.48
C ARG A 251 -17.70 -17.42 6.88
N PHE A 252 -18.31 -17.62 5.72
CA PHE A 252 -18.25 -18.85 4.96
C PHE A 252 -17.62 -18.56 3.61
N TYR A 253 -16.67 -19.40 3.22
CA TYR A 253 -15.94 -19.31 1.97
C TYR A 253 -16.15 -20.60 1.20
N TYR A 254 -16.65 -20.47 -0.02
CA TYR A 254 -16.82 -21.57 -0.94
C TYR A 254 -16.03 -21.27 -2.20
N GLN A 255 -15.25 -22.24 -2.66
CA GLN A 255 -14.48 -22.13 -3.90
C GLN A 255 -14.67 -23.40 -4.73
N VAL A 256 -15.00 -23.21 -6.00
CA VAL A 256 -15.20 -24.29 -6.96
C VAL A 256 -14.34 -24.05 -8.19
N LYS A 257 -14.02 -25.11 -8.92
CA LYS A 257 -13.41 -24.98 -10.26
C LYS A 257 -14.36 -24.21 -11.17
N LEU A 258 -13.79 -23.46 -12.13
CA LEU A 258 -14.58 -22.79 -13.16
C LEU A 258 -15.43 -23.85 -13.89
N PRO A 259 -16.77 -23.74 -13.84
CA PRO A 259 -17.66 -24.70 -14.46
C PRO A 259 -17.92 -24.36 -15.93
N ASP A 260 -18.26 -25.35 -16.76
CA ASP A 260 -18.56 -25.16 -18.18
C ASP A 260 -19.82 -24.28 -18.40
N GLU A 261 -20.70 -24.23 -17.40
CA GLU A 261 -21.89 -23.37 -17.36
C GLU A 261 -21.58 -21.88 -17.20
N VAL A 262 -20.31 -21.50 -16.98
CA VAL A 262 -19.83 -20.11 -16.89
C VAL A 262 -18.85 -19.82 -18.04
N PRO A 263 -19.31 -19.86 -19.31
CA PRO A 263 -18.42 -19.68 -20.47
C PRO A 263 -17.82 -18.27 -20.55
N ALA A 264 -18.42 -17.26 -19.92
CA ALA A 264 -17.81 -15.92 -19.84
C ALA A 264 -16.48 -15.92 -19.08
N GLY A 265 -16.17 -16.98 -18.34
CA GLY A 265 -14.89 -17.16 -17.67
C GLY A 265 -13.73 -17.42 -18.63
N GLU A 266 -13.98 -17.96 -19.83
CA GLU A 266 -12.92 -18.27 -20.81
C GLU A 266 -12.18 -17.02 -21.31
N ASP A 267 -12.86 -15.87 -21.29
CA ASP A 267 -12.28 -14.57 -21.65
C ASP A 267 -11.20 -14.08 -20.65
N TRP A 268 -11.06 -14.74 -19.49
CA TRP A 268 -10.18 -14.30 -18.41
C TRP A 268 -8.90 -15.11 -18.37
N ARG A 269 -7.78 -14.42 -18.61
CA ARG A 269 -6.45 -15.05 -18.62
C ARG A 269 -6.17 -15.73 -17.28
N GLY A 270 -5.99 -17.05 -17.32
CA GLY A 270 -5.57 -17.82 -16.15
C GLY A 270 -6.66 -18.08 -15.10
N LEU A 271 -7.93 -17.75 -15.38
CA LEU A 271 -9.06 -18.05 -14.50
C LEU A 271 -9.18 -19.57 -14.30
N LYS A 272 -9.23 -20.02 -13.05
CA LYS A 272 -9.33 -21.45 -12.70
C LYS A 272 -10.49 -21.75 -11.77
N THR A 273 -10.87 -20.80 -10.93
CA THR A 273 -11.90 -20.98 -9.91
C THR A 273 -12.78 -19.76 -9.78
N ILE A 274 -14.02 -20.00 -9.36
CA ILE A 274 -14.95 -18.98 -8.90
C ILE A 274 -15.21 -19.23 -7.40
N GLY A 275 -15.49 -18.17 -6.66
CA GLY A 275 -15.70 -18.28 -5.23
C GLY A 275 -16.72 -17.29 -4.70
N VAL A 276 -17.25 -17.61 -3.53
CA VAL A 276 -18.18 -16.75 -2.80
C VAL A 276 -17.76 -16.65 -1.35
N ALA A 277 -17.83 -15.44 -0.81
CA ALA A 277 -17.66 -15.15 0.60
C ALA A 277 -18.99 -14.63 1.15
N ILE A 278 -19.56 -15.36 2.12
CA ILE A 278 -20.80 -15.01 2.79
C ILE A 278 -20.46 -14.59 4.20
N ARG A 279 -20.89 -13.40 4.61
CA ARG A 279 -20.76 -12.92 5.98
C ARG A 279 -22.14 -12.79 6.61
N ILE A 280 -22.33 -13.47 7.73
CA ILE A 280 -23.48 -13.30 8.61
C ILE A 280 -22.99 -12.55 9.84
N SER A 281 -23.56 -11.37 10.09
CA SER A 281 -23.18 -10.48 11.17
C SER A 281 -24.37 -10.25 12.09
N GLN A 282 -24.22 -10.62 13.36
CA GLN A 282 -25.23 -10.41 14.41
C GLN A 282 -24.76 -9.30 15.37
N GLU A 283 -25.58 -8.27 15.52
CA GLU A 283 -25.33 -7.13 16.42
C GLU A 283 -26.66 -6.65 17.00
N ASN A 284 -26.75 -6.54 18.33
CA ASN A 284 -27.96 -6.06 19.04
C ASN A 284 -29.27 -6.74 18.62
N GLY A 285 -29.22 -8.07 18.40
CA GLY A 285 -30.39 -8.86 17.98
C GLY A 285 -30.79 -8.69 16.50
N ARG A 286 -30.03 -7.91 15.71
CA ARG A 286 -30.20 -7.81 14.25
C ARG A 286 -29.18 -8.67 13.55
N GLU A 287 -29.63 -9.43 12.57
CA GLU A 287 -28.78 -10.19 11.67
C GLU A 287 -28.72 -9.51 10.31
N THR A 288 -27.51 -9.43 9.74
CA THR A 288 -27.26 -8.96 8.39
C THR A 288 -26.46 -10.02 7.64
N CYS A 289 -26.83 -10.28 6.39
CA CYS A 289 -26.12 -11.19 5.51
C CYS A 289 -25.58 -10.41 4.31
N ASP A 290 -24.31 -10.59 4.01
CA ASP A 290 -23.61 -9.94 2.91
C ASP A 290 -22.85 -10.99 2.09
N THR A 291 -23.14 -11.06 0.79
CA THR A 291 -22.57 -12.06 -0.13
C THR A 291 -21.72 -11.35 -1.18
N ARG A 292 -20.48 -11.79 -1.34
CA ARG A 292 -19.56 -11.28 -2.37
C ARG A 292 -19.03 -12.42 -3.24
N TYR A 293 -19.07 -12.22 -4.55
CA TYR A 293 -18.54 -13.15 -5.54
C TYR A 293 -17.13 -12.76 -5.96
N TYR A 294 -16.35 -13.75 -6.40
CA TYR A 294 -14.96 -13.57 -6.80
C TYR A 294 -14.60 -14.48 -7.96
N ILE A 295 -13.64 -14.03 -8.77
CA ILE A 295 -12.92 -14.85 -9.74
C ILE A 295 -11.46 -15.01 -9.29
N SER A 296 -10.86 -16.15 -9.60
CA SER A 296 -9.52 -16.47 -9.11
C SER A 296 -8.71 -17.37 -10.05
N SER A 297 -7.44 -17.04 -10.20
CA SER A 297 -6.48 -17.91 -10.91
C SER A 297 -5.92 -19.03 -10.01
N LEU A 298 -6.27 -19.05 -8.73
CA LEU A 298 -5.85 -20.08 -7.79
C LEU A 298 -6.53 -21.41 -8.10
N LYS A 299 -5.86 -22.51 -7.74
CA LYS A 299 -6.50 -23.82 -7.63
C LYS A 299 -7.48 -23.81 -6.44
N PRO A 300 -8.44 -24.75 -6.37
CA PRO A 300 -9.31 -24.87 -5.20
C PRO A 300 -8.48 -25.07 -3.92
N ASP A 301 -8.56 -24.11 -3.02
CA ASP A 301 -8.03 -24.08 -1.66
C ASP A 301 -8.78 -22.97 -0.90
N ALA A 302 -9.86 -23.34 -0.23
CA ALA A 302 -10.73 -22.37 0.43
C ALA A 302 -10.03 -21.57 1.53
N LYS A 303 -8.99 -22.11 2.15
CA LYS A 303 -8.22 -21.40 3.19
C LYS A 303 -7.34 -20.32 2.57
N GLN A 304 -6.65 -20.61 1.47
CA GLN A 304 -5.87 -19.63 0.73
C GLN A 304 -6.78 -18.55 0.10
N PHE A 305 -7.92 -18.95 -0.46
CA PHE A 305 -8.93 -18.04 -0.99
C PHE A 305 -9.49 -17.12 0.10
N ALA A 306 -9.88 -17.66 1.26
CA ALA A 306 -10.34 -16.87 2.40
C ALA A 306 -9.27 -15.88 2.87
N ALA A 307 -8.02 -16.33 2.97
CA ALA A 307 -6.89 -15.46 3.33
C ALA A 307 -6.71 -14.30 2.35
N ALA A 308 -6.83 -14.54 1.04
CA ALA A 308 -6.75 -13.49 0.03
C ALA A 308 -7.92 -12.50 0.14
N VAL A 309 -9.16 -12.99 0.24
CA VAL A 309 -10.36 -12.16 0.40
C VAL A 309 -10.28 -11.30 1.67
N ARG A 310 -9.84 -11.88 2.79
CA ARG A 310 -9.63 -11.15 4.06
C ARG A 310 -8.46 -10.17 3.96
N GLY A 311 -7.38 -10.60 3.32
CA GLY A 311 -6.15 -9.83 3.14
C GLY A 311 -6.38 -8.56 2.34
N HIS A 312 -7.29 -8.56 1.36
CA HIS A 312 -7.65 -7.36 0.62
C HIS A 312 -8.08 -6.21 1.54
N TRP A 313 -8.92 -6.46 2.55
CA TRP A 313 -9.31 -5.46 3.56
C TRP A 313 -8.13 -4.90 4.38
N GLY A 314 -6.96 -5.54 4.29
CA GLY A 314 -5.72 -5.05 4.87
C GLY A 314 -5.29 -3.70 4.30
N ILE A 315 -5.53 -3.40 3.02
CA ILE A 315 -5.16 -2.08 2.45
C ILE A 315 -5.99 -0.97 3.10
N GLU A 316 -7.31 -1.15 3.20
CA GLU A 316 -8.23 -0.21 3.84
C GLU A 316 -7.88 0.00 5.32
N ASN A 317 -7.76 -1.10 6.10
CA ASN A 317 -7.59 -1.01 7.54
C ASN A 317 -6.14 -0.70 7.99
N SER A 318 -5.14 -1.30 7.35
CA SER A 318 -3.73 -1.15 7.76
C SER A 318 -3.01 -0.01 7.07
N LEU A 319 -3.40 0.36 5.85
CA LEU A 319 -2.77 1.46 5.11
C LEU A 319 -3.66 2.70 5.06
N HIS A 320 -4.78 2.66 4.35
CA HIS A 320 -5.59 3.85 4.07
C HIS A 320 -6.12 4.53 5.33
N TRP A 321 -6.70 3.76 6.26
CA TRP A 321 -7.15 4.28 7.55
C TRP A 321 -6.00 4.87 8.39
N THR A 322 -4.84 4.22 8.37
CA THR A 322 -3.64 4.72 9.06
C THR A 322 -3.20 6.06 8.45
N LEU A 323 -3.19 6.18 7.12
CA LEU A 323 -2.87 7.42 6.43
C LEU A 323 -3.87 8.53 6.78
N ASP A 324 -5.16 8.23 6.87
CA ASP A 324 -6.19 9.22 7.15
C ASP A 324 -6.21 9.66 8.61
N VAL A 325 -6.15 8.72 9.55
CA VAL A 325 -6.35 9.01 10.97
C VAL A 325 -5.03 9.33 11.67
N THR A 326 -3.94 8.64 11.31
CA THR A 326 -2.63 8.82 11.97
C THR A 326 -1.77 9.86 11.27
N PHE A 327 -1.80 9.91 9.93
CA PHE A 327 -1.00 10.84 9.12
C PHE A 327 -1.81 12.01 8.56
N ARG A 328 -3.11 12.09 8.90
CA ARG A 328 -4.03 13.17 8.51
C ARG A 328 -3.96 13.47 7.01
N GLU A 329 -3.80 12.45 6.18
CA GLU A 329 -3.55 12.60 4.75
C GLU A 329 -4.70 13.31 4.04
N ASP A 330 -5.93 12.97 4.40
CA ASP A 330 -7.16 13.63 3.94
C ASP A 330 -7.24 15.13 4.28
N GLU A 331 -6.53 15.57 5.32
CA GLU A 331 -6.51 16.96 5.73
C GLU A 331 -5.47 17.81 4.99
N SER A 332 -4.52 17.15 4.30
CA SER A 332 -3.46 17.82 3.54
C SER A 332 -4.03 18.74 2.46
N ARG A 333 -3.56 19.97 2.45
CA ARG A 333 -3.93 21.01 1.47
C ARG A 333 -2.84 21.27 0.43
N LEU A 334 -1.91 20.32 0.26
CA LEU A 334 -0.87 20.44 -0.75
C LEU A 334 -1.50 20.26 -2.14
N ARG A 335 -1.55 21.36 -2.92
CA ARG A 335 -2.27 21.42 -4.21
C ARG A 335 -1.41 21.08 -5.43
N ASN A 336 -0.09 21.26 -5.32
CA ASN A 336 0.82 20.84 -6.39
C ASN A 336 0.79 19.30 -6.49
N ARG A 337 0.40 18.77 -7.65
CA ARG A 337 0.16 17.32 -7.86
C ARG A 337 1.40 16.48 -7.55
N ILE A 338 2.55 16.84 -8.11
CA ILE A 338 3.81 16.12 -7.91
C ILE A 338 4.23 16.18 -6.45
N ALA A 339 4.12 17.34 -5.80
CA ALA A 339 4.43 17.47 -4.39
C ALA A 339 3.49 16.68 -3.49
N ALA A 340 2.19 16.65 -3.82
CA ALA A 340 1.19 15.88 -3.10
C ALA A 340 1.45 14.37 -3.22
N GLU A 341 1.77 13.90 -4.43
CA GLU A 341 2.12 12.51 -4.71
C GLU A 341 3.39 12.09 -3.97
N ASN A 342 4.47 12.87 -4.04
CA ASN A 342 5.73 12.57 -3.34
C ASN A 342 5.56 12.61 -1.81
N LEU A 343 4.75 13.53 -1.28
CA LEU A 343 4.44 13.53 0.15
C LEU A 343 3.59 12.33 0.55
N ALA A 344 2.63 11.91 -0.30
CA ALA A 344 1.82 10.72 -0.06
C ALA A 344 2.68 9.45 -0.07
N TRP A 345 3.73 9.40 -0.91
CA TRP A 345 4.70 8.32 -0.90
C TRP A 345 5.55 8.32 0.37
N LEU A 346 6.05 9.48 0.81
CA LEU A 346 6.77 9.61 2.09
C LEU A 346 5.94 9.10 3.28
N LYS A 347 4.63 9.36 3.29
CA LYS A 347 3.73 8.86 4.34
C LYS A 347 3.58 7.34 4.30
N ARG A 348 3.42 6.75 3.11
CA ARG A 348 3.38 5.29 2.89
C ARG A 348 4.67 4.60 3.33
N LEU A 349 5.80 5.18 2.99
CA LEU A 349 7.11 4.73 3.47
C LEU A 349 7.18 4.79 5.00
N ALA A 350 6.81 5.92 5.61
CA ALA A 350 6.83 6.06 7.06
C ALA A 350 5.95 5.01 7.75
N VAL A 351 4.75 4.73 7.20
CA VAL A 351 3.90 3.62 7.68
C VAL A 351 4.63 2.28 7.58
N SER A 352 5.29 2.01 6.45
CA SER A 352 6.02 0.77 6.20
C SER A 352 7.16 0.58 7.20
N LEU A 353 8.02 1.59 7.39
CA LEU A 353 9.12 1.58 8.35
C LEU A 353 8.64 1.42 9.79
N ILE A 354 7.61 2.17 10.21
CA ILE A 354 7.03 2.03 11.55
C ILE A 354 6.50 0.61 11.77
N LYS A 355 5.88 -0.01 10.74
CA LYS A 355 5.35 -1.38 10.84
C LYS A 355 6.44 -2.45 10.94
N GLN A 356 7.63 -2.21 10.37
CA GLN A 356 8.78 -3.13 10.52
C GLN A 356 9.40 -3.09 11.92
N HIS A 357 9.17 -2.02 12.68
CA HIS A 357 9.74 -1.89 14.01
C HIS A 357 9.14 -2.91 15.01
N LYS A 358 9.98 -3.52 15.85
CA LYS A 358 9.61 -4.64 16.77
C LYS A 358 8.76 -4.22 17.98
N SER A 359 8.68 -2.92 18.28
CA SER A 359 7.87 -2.42 19.40
C SER A 359 6.39 -2.80 19.24
N LYS A 360 5.78 -3.24 20.35
CA LYS A 360 4.36 -3.64 20.44
C LYS A 360 3.39 -2.45 20.47
N GLU A 361 3.91 -1.23 20.51
CA GLU A 361 3.12 -0.01 20.53
C GLU A 361 2.35 0.23 19.22
N SER A 362 1.21 0.93 19.33
CA SER A 362 0.41 1.31 18.17
C SER A 362 1.20 2.20 17.19
N VAL A 363 0.80 2.23 15.91
CA VAL A 363 1.43 3.12 14.91
C VAL A 363 1.44 4.58 15.37
N VAL A 364 0.34 5.05 15.96
CA VAL A 364 0.22 6.41 16.51
C VAL A 364 1.25 6.64 17.61
N MET A 365 1.41 5.68 18.53
CA MET A 365 2.34 5.81 19.64
C MET A 365 3.80 5.75 19.17
N ARG A 366 4.13 4.86 18.24
CA ARG A 366 5.49 4.79 17.65
C ARG A 366 5.85 6.09 16.93
N ARG A 367 4.92 6.70 16.20
CA ARG A 367 5.07 8.05 15.60
C ARG A 367 5.35 9.12 16.65
N ARG A 368 4.63 9.11 17.78
CA ARG A 368 4.88 10.04 18.91
C ARG A 368 6.24 9.81 19.56
N MET A 369 6.58 8.56 19.86
CA MET A 369 7.88 8.19 20.42
C MET A 369 9.03 8.64 19.53
N ALA A 370 8.90 8.47 18.21
CA ALA A 370 9.88 8.93 17.23
C ALA A 370 10.04 10.46 17.23
N GLY A 371 8.96 11.20 17.48
CA GLY A 371 9.01 12.65 17.65
C GLY A 371 9.57 13.12 19.00
N TRP A 372 9.53 12.28 20.04
CA TRP A 372 10.05 12.60 21.38
C TRP A 372 11.48 12.14 21.60
N ASN A 373 11.90 11.09 20.91
CA ASN A 373 13.16 10.40 21.14
C ASN A 373 13.83 10.06 19.81
N VAL A 374 14.90 10.80 19.49
CA VAL A 374 15.68 10.61 18.27
C VAL A 374 16.38 9.26 18.19
N ASN A 375 16.64 8.59 19.31
CA ASN A 375 17.20 7.24 19.31
C ASN A 375 16.15 6.21 18.89
N PHE A 376 14.89 6.38 19.34
CA PHE A 376 13.80 5.54 18.87
C PHE A 376 13.48 5.77 17.39
N LEU A 377 13.62 7.03 16.92
CA LEU A 377 13.53 7.34 15.51
C LEU A 377 14.65 6.68 14.70
N ALA A 378 15.88 6.69 15.19
CA ALA A 378 17.01 5.99 14.58
C ALA A 378 16.75 4.47 14.50
N GLU A 379 16.20 3.86 15.56
CA GLU A 379 15.81 2.44 15.55
C GLU A 379 14.77 2.12 14.45
N ILE A 380 13.79 3.00 14.21
CA ILE A 380 12.82 2.84 13.11
C ILE A 380 13.50 2.90 11.74
N LEU A 381 14.49 3.77 11.59
CA LEU A 381 15.24 3.93 10.34
C LEU A 381 16.25 2.80 10.10
N GLY A 382 16.38 1.84 11.02
CA GLY A 382 17.41 0.80 10.94
C GLY A 382 18.82 1.32 11.21
N LEU A 383 18.95 2.49 11.83
CA LEU A 383 20.23 3.08 12.21
C LEU A 383 20.60 2.54 13.59
N GLY A 384 21.81 2.01 13.73
CA GLY A 384 22.31 1.45 14.98
C GLY A 384 22.30 2.48 16.11
N ARG A 385 22.27 1.99 17.36
CA ARG A 385 22.41 2.85 18.54
C ARG A 385 23.83 3.45 18.55
N SER A 386 23.96 4.70 18.11
CA SER A 386 25.17 5.50 18.29
C SER A 386 25.45 5.77 19.76
#